data_AF-A0A0T2IF52-F1
#
_entry.id   AF-A0A0T2IF52-F1
#
_cell.length_a   1.000
_cell.length_b   1.000
_cell.length_c   1.000
_cell.angle_alpha   90.00
_cell.angle_beta   90.00
_cell.angle_gamma   90.00
#
_symmetry.space_group_name_H-M   'P 1'
#
loop_
_entity.id
_entity.type
_entity.pdbx_description
1 polymer ?
#
loop_
_entity_poly.entity_id
_entity_poly.type
_entity_poly.pdbx_seq_one_letter_code
_entity_poly.pdbx_strand_id
1 'polypeptide(L)'
;MRTILLGPQRFMTTAGTALRSLGVDGPVATVNAGWEEREDVVDELDTVLEGRATHLRLYHRTFDVIAKDEVFAAAALTFRDHHDALLSLYRLRLQHAMEGVHAVVRRTRDGESRTWGAQAAYGAVDDAIEGVRHVDAWYAAQLKNLYADLDAAAPLDSSGVIAWHRGEIEAALADSAALVLTGGHVGTLLRALRLFAIRIPDSMPVIAWSAGAMALTERVVLFHEFGPEGATEAEVYDRGLGRVKGVVALPHARRRLRLDDKDRCAVMARRFTDAHCVLLDDGTALELTPDGGLPKGARILGVDGAVHELGATA
;
A
#
# COMPACT_ATOMS: atom_id res chain seq x y z
N MET A 1 17.29 9.97 2.19
CA MET A 1 15.91 9.75 2.67
C MET A 1 15.95 8.67 3.74
N ARG A 2 15.31 8.85 4.90
CA ARG A 2 15.28 7.83 5.97
C ARG A 2 13.85 7.34 6.18
N THR A 3 13.60 6.07 5.88
CA THR A 3 12.27 5.46 5.97
C THR A 3 12.39 4.06 6.58
N ILE A 4 11.58 3.78 7.60
CA ILE A 4 11.50 2.46 8.26
C ILE A 4 10.10 1.89 8.02
N LEU A 5 10.02 0.75 7.33
CA LEU A 5 8.79 -0.01 7.17
C LEU A 5 8.74 -1.10 8.24
N LEU A 6 7.69 -1.10 9.04
CA LEU A 6 7.50 -2.08 10.09
C LEU A 6 6.44 -3.09 9.70
N GLY A 7 6.58 -4.28 10.29
CA GLY A 7 5.49 -5.21 10.43
C GLY A 7 4.36 -4.68 11.30
N PRO A 8 3.31 -5.48 11.49
CA PRO A 8 2.16 -5.13 12.32
C PRO A 8 2.54 -4.88 13.78
N GLN A 9 1.90 -3.87 14.39
CA GLN A 9 2.25 -3.39 15.73
C GLN A 9 1.36 -3.95 16.85
N ARG A 10 0.45 -4.89 16.56
CA ARG A 10 -0.53 -5.42 17.53
C ARG A 10 0.03 -6.52 18.45
N PHE A 11 0.82 -7.44 17.90
CA PHE A 11 1.34 -8.59 18.66
C PHE A 11 2.79 -8.38 19.11
N MET A 12 3.56 -7.64 18.31
CA MET A 12 4.93 -7.27 18.60
C MET A 12 5.14 -5.80 18.25
N THR A 13 5.17 -4.95 19.26
CA THR A 13 5.30 -3.49 19.08
C THR A 13 6.78 -3.10 18.96
N THR A 14 7.18 -2.64 17.77
CA THR A 14 8.54 -2.22 17.44
C THR A 14 8.65 -0.73 17.13
N ALA A 15 7.53 -0.01 16.98
CA ALA A 15 7.48 1.40 16.59
C ALA A 15 8.25 2.32 17.54
N GLY A 16 8.16 2.14 18.86
CA GLY A 16 8.92 2.96 19.82
C GLY A 16 10.43 2.75 19.71
N THR A 17 10.87 1.50 19.50
CA THR A 17 12.28 1.19 19.25
C THR A 17 12.76 1.78 17.92
N ALA A 18 11.94 1.68 16.87
CA ALA A 18 12.23 2.31 15.59
C ALA A 18 12.37 3.83 15.72
N LEU A 19 11.48 4.49 16.46
CA LEU A 19 11.54 5.92 16.72
C LEU A 19 12.82 6.32 17.46
N ARG A 20 13.19 5.59 18.52
CA ARG A 20 14.46 5.84 19.23
C ARG A 20 15.68 5.66 18.34
N SER A 21 15.65 4.67 17.44
CA SER A 21 16.74 4.46 16.47
C SER A 21 16.92 5.62 15.49
N LEU A 22 15.88 6.45 15.30
CA LEU A 22 16.00 7.64 14.48
C LEU A 22 16.89 8.71 15.11
N GLY A 23 17.04 8.72 16.45
CA GLY A 23 17.83 9.72 17.15
C GLY A 23 17.31 11.15 16.97
N VAL A 24 15.99 11.29 16.79
CA VAL A 24 15.32 12.58 16.58
C VAL A 24 14.64 13.06 17.85
N ASP A 25 14.91 14.30 18.20
CA ASP A 25 14.26 15.03 19.29
C ASP A 25 13.19 15.96 18.72
N GLY A 26 12.06 16.09 19.43
CA GLY A 26 10.95 16.95 19.03
C GLY A 26 9.66 16.20 18.67
N PRO A 27 8.64 16.95 18.20
CA PRO A 27 7.31 16.41 17.89
C PRO A 27 7.33 15.38 16.78
N VAL A 28 6.40 14.43 16.83
CA VAL A 28 6.23 13.37 15.82
C VAL A 28 4.84 13.49 15.24
N ALA A 29 4.74 13.93 13.99
CA ALA A 29 3.45 13.94 13.30
C ALA A 29 2.95 12.52 13.12
N THR A 30 1.65 12.29 13.34
CA THR A 30 1.03 10.99 13.14
C THR A 30 -0.12 11.08 12.14
N VAL A 31 -0.23 10.03 11.32
CA VAL A 31 -1.35 9.80 10.41
C VAL A 31 -1.94 8.42 10.70
N ASN A 32 -3.16 8.41 11.22
CA ASN A 32 -3.92 7.22 11.55
C ASN A 32 -5.35 7.26 10.98
N ALA A 33 -5.60 8.05 9.94
CA ALA A 33 -6.89 8.15 9.25
C ALA A 33 -7.48 6.82 8.77
N GLY A 34 -6.65 5.78 8.59
CA GLY A 34 -7.13 4.42 8.31
C GLY A 34 -7.89 3.78 9.48
N TRP A 35 -7.83 4.32 10.69
CA TRP A 35 -8.60 3.86 11.85
C TRP A 35 -10.02 4.42 11.89
N GLU A 36 -10.37 5.30 10.96
CA GLU A 36 -11.72 5.81 10.74
C GLU A 36 -12.29 6.41 12.04
N GLU A 37 -13.44 5.94 12.51
CA GLU A 37 -14.09 6.46 13.73
C GLU A 37 -13.24 6.24 15.00
N ARG A 38 -12.18 5.43 14.90
CA ARG A 38 -11.19 5.22 15.98
C ARG A 38 -9.91 6.02 15.77
N GLU A 39 -9.87 6.99 14.85
CA GLU A 39 -8.72 7.89 14.65
C GLU A 39 -8.32 8.60 15.97
N ASP A 40 -9.28 8.91 16.84
CA ASP A 40 -9.03 9.57 18.12
C ASP A 40 -8.63 8.58 19.26
N VAL A 41 -8.58 7.27 18.99
CA VAL A 41 -8.12 6.27 19.98
C VAL A 41 -6.60 6.19 19.93
N VAL A 42 -5.93 7.13 20.63
CA VAL A 42 -4.49 7.38 20.50
C VAL A 42 -3.64 6.99 21.70
N ASP A 43 -4.21 6.60 22.83
CA ASP A 43 -3.48 6.35 24.09
C ASP A 43 -2.28 5.38 23.93
N GLU A 44 -2.49 4.29 23.19
CA GLU A 44 -1.43 3.31 22.90
C GLU A 44 -0.33 3.92 22.02
N LEU A 45 -0.73 4.68 21.00
CA LEU A 45 0.21 5.35 20.10
C LEU A 45 1.02 6.42 20.85
N ASP A 46 0.38 7.23 21.69
CA ASP A 46 1.03 8.26 22.50
C ASP A 46 2.03 7.66 23.48
N THR A 47 1.68 6.53 24.10
CA THR A 47 2.60 5.78 24.95
C THR A 47 3.81 5.30 24.17
N VAL A 48 3.61 4.75 22.97
CA VAL A 48 4.69 4.26 22.09
C VAL A 48 5.58 5.39 21.59
N LEU A 49 5.02 6.58 21.36
CA LEU A 49 5.73 7.77 20.90
C LEU A 49 6.21 8.67 22.06
N GLU A 50 6.14 8.18 23.30
CA GLU A 50 6.65 8.86 24.50
C GLU A 50 6.04 10.26 24.71
N GLY A 51 4.75 10.41 24.37
CA GLY A 51 3.99 11.66 24.52
C GLY A 51 4.35 12.76 23.51
N ARG A 52 5.14 12.45 22.47
CA ARG A 52 5.60 13.43 21.47
C ARG A 52 4.70 13.54 20.24
N ALA A 53 3.56 12.84 20.22
CA ALA A 53 2.71 12.76 19.06
C ALA A 53 1.97 14.08 18.78
N THR A 54 2.01 14.51 17.52
CA THR A 54 1.14 15.55 16.96
C THR A 54 0.19 14.89 15.97
N HIS A 55 -1.04 14.60 16.40
CA HIS A 55 -2.02 13.91 15.57
C HIS A 55 -2.60 14.81 14.50
N LEU A 56 -2.40 14.47 13.22
CA LEU A 56 -2.89 15.29 12.10
C LEU A 56 -4.41 15.17 11.88
N ARG A 57 -5.04 14.09 12.39
CA ARG A 57 -6.50 13.86 12.39
C ARG A 57 -7.15 14.02 11.01
N LEU A 58 -6.56 13.39 9.99
CA LEU A 58 -6.96 13.60 8.59
C LEU A 58 -8.35 13.03 8.28
N TYR A 59 -8.77 11.96 8.96
CA TYR A 59 -10.13 11.42 8.79
C TYR A 59 -11.15 12.43 9.31
N HIS A 60 -10.98 12.96 10.53
CA HIS A 60 -11.85 14.01 11.07
C HIS A 60 -11.90 15.26 10.20
N ARG A 61 -10.74 15.72 9.69
CA ARG A 61 -10.69 16.87 8.76
C ARG A 61 -11.44 16.60 7.46
N THR A 62 -11.45 15.35 6.98
CA THR A 62 -12.22 14.97 5.78
C THR A 62 -13.72 15.14 6.01
N PHE A 63 -14.24 14.79 7.19
CA PHE A 63 -15.64 15.06 7.54
C PHE A 63 -15.96 16.54 7.65
N ASP A 64 -15.04 17.34 8.18
CA ASP A 64 -15.22 18.80 8.25
C ASP A 64 -15.31 19.43 6.85
N VAL A 65 -14.47 18.96 5.91
CA VAL A 65 -14.55 19.35 4.50
C VAL A 65 -15.90 18.95 3.90
N ILE A 66 -16.31 17.68 4.04
CA ILE A 66 -17.58 17.19 3.49
C ILE A 66 -18.78 17.97 4.05
N ALA A 67 -18.73 18.38 5.31
CA ALA A 67 -19.80 19.13 5.95
C ALA A 67 -19.86 20.60 5.52
N LYS A 68 -18.73 21.22 5.15
CA LYS A 68 -18.62 22.65 4.88
C LYS A 68 -18.46 23.01 3.40
N ASP A 69 -18.10 22.05 2.56
CA ASP A 69 -17.92 22.23 1.12
C ASP A 69 -18.85 21.29 0.34
N GLU A 70 -20.04 21.80 0.03
CA GLU A 70 -21.09 21.04 -0.68
C GLU A 70 -20.66 20.63 -2.10
N VAL A 71 -19.86 21.46 -2.76
CA VAL A 71 -19.38 21.20 -4.13
C VAL A 71 -18.43 20.02 -4.11
N PHE A 72 -17.44 20.05 -3.20
CA PHE A 72 -16.53 18.93 -3.03
C PHE A 72 -17.27 17.67 -2.55
N ALA A 73 -18.21 17.80 -1.60
CA ALA A 73 -18.98 16.65 -1.11
C ALA A 73 -19.74 15.95 -2.23
N ALA A 74 -20.46 16.68 -3.09
CA ALA A 74 -21.18 16.12 -4.23
C ALA A 74 -20.24 15.44 -5.24
N ALA A 75 -19.09 16.06 -5.54
CA ALA A 75 -18.09 15.49 -6.43
C ALA A 75 -17.44 14.22 -5.84
N ALA A 76 -17.15 14.20 -4.54
CA ALA A 76 -16.58 13.05 -3.84
C ALA A 76 -17.55 11.86 -3.79
N LEU A 77 -18.86 12.11 -3.60
CA LEU A 77 -19.89 11.07 -3.70
C LEU A 77 -19.93 10.46 -5.12
N THR A 78 -19.95 11.31 -6.14
CA THR A 78 -19.94 10.88 -7.55
C THR A 78 -18.68 10.07 -7.88
N PHE A 79 -17.51 10.53 -7.41
CA PHE A 79 -16.26 9.80 -7.56
C PHE A 79 -16.32 8.41 -6.94
N ARG A 80 -16.85 8.29 -5.71
CA ARG A 80 -16.96 6.99 -5.02
C ARG A 80 -17.83 6.03 -5.81
N ASP A 81 -18.99 6.47 -6.25
CA ASP A 81 -19.93 5.62 -6.99
C ASP A 81 -19.32 5.13 -8.32
N HIS A 82 -18.58 6.01 -9.03
CA HIS A 82 -17.84 5.61 -10.23
C HIS A 82 -16.63 4.71 -9.93
N HIS A 83 -15.92 4.93 -8.82
CA HIS A 83 -14.80 4.08 -8.40
C HIS A 83 -15.27 2.68 -8.05
N ASP A 84 -16.40 2.55 -7.36
CA ASP A 84 -17.02 1.25 -7.03
C ASP A 84 -17.45 0.48 -8.30
N ALA A 85 -18.04 1.18 -9.27
CA ALA A 85 -18.38 0.60 -10.57
C ALA A 85 -17.13 0.15 -11.35
N LEU A 86 -16.09 0.99 -11.38
CA LEU A 86 -14.81 0.66 -12.03
C LEU A 86 -14.14 -0.55 -11.36
N LEU A 87 -14.12 -0.60 -10.02
CA LEU A 87 -13.54 -1.68 -9.25
C LEU A 87 -14.29 -3.00 -9.50
N SER A 88 -15.62 -2.95 -9.63
CA SER A 88 -16.43 -4.12 -9.97
C SER A 88 -16.06 -4.69 -11.34
N LEU A 89 -15.87 -3.83 -12.36
CA LEU A 89 -15.42 -4.25 -13.69
C LEU A 89 -13.98 -4.78 -13.67
N TYR A 90 -13.09 -4.15 -12.90
CA TYR A 90 -11.71 -4.61 -12.72
C TYR A 90 -11.66 -6.01 -12.11
N ARG A 91 -12.37 -6.24 -11.00
CA ARG A 91 -12.42 -7.53 -10.32
C ARG A 91 -12.93 -8.65 -11.22
N LEU A 92 -13.99 -8.40 -11.99
CA LEU A 92 -14.51 -9.36 -12.96
C LEU A 92 -13.45 -9.74 -14.01
N ARG A 93 -12.76 -8.76 -14.58
CA ARG A 93 -11.71 -9.01 -15.59
C ARG A 93 -10.48 -9.70 -14.97
N LEU A 94 -10.09 -9.29 -13.77
CA LEU A 94 -8.97 -9.85 -13.03
C LEU A 94 -9.23 -11.33 -12.72
N GLN A 95 -10.43 -11.66 -12.24
CA GLN A 95 -10.81 -13.04 -11.93
C GLN A 95 -10.59 -13.95 -13.14
N HIS A 96 -11.16 -13.62 -14.30
CA HIS A 96 -11.02 -14.45 -15.49
C HIS A 96 -9.58 -14.53 -16.02
N ALA A 97 -8.81 -13.44 -15.95
CA ALA A 97 -7.41 -13.45 -16.34
C ALA A 97 -6.59 -14.39 -15.41
N MET A 98 -6.82 -14.32 -14.11
CA MET A 98 -6.14 -15.17 -13.11
C MET A 98 -6.58 -16.64 -13.22
N GLU A 99 -7.86 -16.93 -13.48
CA GLU A 99 -8.34 -18.28 -13.78
C GLU A 99 -7.58 -18.90 -14.97
N GLY A 100 -7.34 -18.10 -16.02
CA GLY A 100 -6.53 -18.46 -17.18
C GLY A 100 -5.08 -18.79 -16.80
N VAL A 101 -4.41 -17.90 -16.06
CA VAL A 101 -3.04 -18.13 -15.56
C VAL A 101 -2.95 -19.45 -14.80
N HIS A 102 -3.85 -19.67 -13.83
CA HIS A 102 -3.84 -20.88 -13.01
C HIS A 102 -4.16 -22.14 -13.82
N ALA A 103 -4.99 -22.04 -14.87
CA ALA A 103 -5.23 -23.16 -15.78
C ALA A 103 -3.97 -23.55 -16.57
N VAL A 104 -3.21 -22.57 -17.07
CA VAL A 104 -1.94 -22.81 -17.76
C VAL A 104 -0.92 -23.42 -16.80
N VAL A 105 -0.74 -22.85 -15.61
CA VAL A 105 0.20 -23.35 -14.59
C VAL A 105 -0.07 -24.82 -14.24
N ARG A 106 -1.34 -25.19 -14.00
CA ARG A 106 -1.71 -26.60 -13.73
C ARG A 106 -1.31 -27.53 -14.87
N ARG A 107 -1.63 -27.17 -16.12
CA ARG A 107 -1.29 -27.98 -17.31
C ARG A 107 0.23 -28.13 -17.53
N THR A 108 0.97 -27.06 -17.32
CA THR A 108 2.43 -27.04 -17.37
C THR A 108 3.06 -28.00 -16.35
N ARG A 109 2.51 -28.05 -15.13
CA ARG A 109 2.93 -28.98 -14.07
C ARG A 109 2.56 -30.43 -14.35
N ASP A 110 1.35 -30.67 -14.87
CA ASP A 110 0.81 -32.01 -15.09
C ASP A 110 1.45 -32.77 -16.28
N GLY A 111 2.43 -32.17 -16.95
CA GLY A 111 3.35 -32.89 -17.84
C GLY A 111 3.43 -32.37 -19.28
N GLU A 112 2.66 -31.33 -19.66
CA GLU A 112 2.76 -30.74 -20.99
C GLU A 112 4.14 -30.11 -21.27
N SER A 113 4.88 -29.75 -20.22
CA SER A 113 6.30 -29.35 -20.31
C SER A 113 7.20 -30.42 -20.95
N ARG A 114 6.84 -31.70 -20.84
CA ARG A 114 7.58 -32.82 -21.46
C ARG A 114 7.26 -32.97 -22.95
N THR A 115 6.10 -32.47 -23.38
CA THR A 115 5.59 -32.59 -24.75
C THR A 115 6.01 -31.39 -25.62
N TRP A 116 5.96 -30.17 -25.07
CA TRP A 116 6.26 -28.93 -25.80
C TRP A 116 7.65 -28.34 -25.47
N GLY A 117 8.36 -28.94 -24.52
CA GLY A 117 9.61 -28.44 -23.98
C GLY A 117 9.39 -27.38 -22.88
N ALA A 118 10.29 -27.36 -21.89
CA ALA A 118 10.15 -26.49 -20.71
C ALA A 118 10.04 -25.00 -21.06
N GLN A 119 10.79 -24.53 -22.06
CA GLN A 119 10.82 -23.12 -22.45
C GLN A 119 9.48 -22.62 -23.01
N ALA A 120 8.80 -23.42 -23.85
CA ALA A 120 7.50 -23.05 -24.39
C ALA A 120 6.43 -22.99 -23.29
N ALA A 121 6.49 -23.92 -22.34
CA ALA A 121 5.54 -23.97 -21.22
C ALA A 121 5.74 -22.82 -20.23
N TYR A 122 6.99 -22.41 -19.94
CA TYR A 122 7.27 -21.19 -19.16
C TYR A 122 6.81 -19.93 -19.88
N GLY A 123 7.07 -19.83 -21.20
CA GLY A 123 6.61 -18.70 -22.00
C GLY A 123 5.08 -18.52 -21.99
N ALA A 124 4.33 -19.63 -21.98
CA ALA A 124 2.86 -19.58 -21.88
C ALA A 124 2.36 -19.04 -20.53
N VAL A 125 3.03 -19.37 -19.42
CA VAL A 125 2.70 -18.82 -18.10
C VAL A 125 2.99 -17.32 -18.05
N ASP A 126 4.15 -16.91 -18.56
CA ASP A 126 4.55 -15.50 -18.55
C ASP A 126 3.65 -14.64 -19.46
N ASP A 127 3.23 -15.16 -20.62
CA ASP A 127 2.26 -14.50 -21.51
C ASP A 127 0.87 -14.36 -20.84
N ALA A 128 0.40 -15.40 -20.14
CA ALA A 128 -0.85 -15.33 -19.39
C ALA A 128 -0.77 -14.28 -18.26
N ILE A 129 0.38 -14.17 -17.57
CA ILE A 129 0.62 -13.15 -16.54
C ILE A 129 0.67 -11.75 -17.15
N GLU A 130 1.20 -11.59 -18.36
CA GLU A 130 1.15 -10.31 -19.08
C GLU A 130 -0.30 -9.88 -19.36
N GLY A 131 -1.18 -10.84 -19.66
CA GLY A 131 -2.63 -10.59 -19.73
C GLY A 131 -3.21 -9.98 -18.44
N VAL A 132 -2.77 -10.43 -17.27
CA VAL A 132 -3.17 -9.85 -15.98
C VAL A 132 -2.61 -8.44 -15.81
N ARG A 133 -1.34 -8.21 -16.16
CA ARG A 133 -0.72 -6.87 -16.10
C ARG A 133 -1.44 -5.87 -17.01
N HIS A 134 -1.93 -6.29 -18.18
CA HIS A 134 -2.77 -5.45 -19.03
C HIS A 134 -4.10 -5.04 -18.36
N VAL A 135 -4.73 -5.95 -17.59
CA VAL A 135 -5.93 -5.62 -16.81
C VAL A 135 -5.61 -4.59 -15.73
N ASP A 136 -4.50 -4.75 -15.01
CA ASP A 136 -4.02 -3.80 -14.00
C ASP A 136 -3.71 -2.42 -14.59
N ALA A 137 -3.01 -2.38 -15.72
CA ALA A 137 -2.64 -1.15 -16.40
C ALA A 137 -3.86 -0.39 -16.90
N TRP A 138 -4.86 -1.10 -17.44
CA TRP A 138 -6.14 -0.50 -17.82
C TRP A 138 -6.85 0.11 -16.60
N TYR A 139 -6.96 -0.63 -15.50
CA TYR A 139 -7.61 -0.13 -14.28
C TYR A 139 -6.91 1.13 -13.75
N ALA A 140 -5.58 1.09 -13.64
CA ALA A 140 -4.79 2.22 -13.18
C ALA A 140 -4.94 3.46 -14.09
N ALA A 141 -5.10 3.27 -15.40
CA ALA A 141 -5.38 4.37 -16.33
C ALA A 141 -6.79 4.95 -16.14
N GLN A 142 -7.81 4.10 -15.96
CA GLN A 142 -9.18 4.57 -15.70
C GLN A 142 -9.30 5.27 -14.35
N LEU A 143 -8.67 4.75 -13.30
CA LEU A 143 -8.67 5.39 -11.99
C LEU A 143 -7.98 6.76 -12.02
N LYS A 144 -6.90 6.90 -12.79
CA LYS A 144 -6.27 8.21 -13.03
C LYS A 144 -7.25 9.21 -13.67
N ASN A 145 -8.06 8.77 -14.63
CA ASN A 145 -9.06 9.62 -15.26
C ASN A 145 -10.16 10.02 -14.26
N LEU A 146 -10.64 9.10 -13.41
CA LEU A 146 -11.61 9.43 -12.36
C LEU A 146 -11.09 10.49 -11.39
N TYR A 147 -9.80 10.44 -11.02
CA TYR A 147 -9.20 11.49 -10.21
C TYR A 147 -9.12 12.83 -10.94
N ALA A 148 -8.85 12.84 -12.26
CA ALA A 148 -8.86 14.06 -13.06
C ALA A 148 -10.28 14.64 -13.19
N ASP A 149 -11.30 13.79 -13.31
CA ASP A 149 -12.71 14.20 -13.35
C ASP A 149 -13.14 14.82 -12.01
N LEU A 150 -12.70 14.23 -10.89
CA LEU A 150 -12.92 14.80 -9.55
C LEU A 150 -12.27 16.19 -9.43
N ASP A 151 -11.01 16.34 -9.84
CA ASP A 151 -10.31 17.62 -9.81
C ASP A 151 -10.95 18.67 -10.73
N ALA A 152 -11.46 18.25 -11.90
CA ALA A 152 -12.18 19.15 -12.81
C ALA A 152 -13.54 19.58 -12.25
N ALA A 153 -14.25 18.69 -11.56
CA ALA A 153 -15.56 18.96 -10.97
C ALA A 153 -15.49 19.79 -9.69
N ALA A 154 -14.48 19.54 -8.85
CA ALA A 154 -14.24 20.25 -7.60
C ALA A 154 -12.73 20.48 -7.42
N PRO A 155 -12.15 21.51 -8.09
CA PRO A 155 -10.73 21.80 -7.96
C PRO A 155 -10.37 22.07 -6.51
N LEU A 156 -9.42 21.29 -5.96
CA LEU A 156 -9.13 21.34 -4.52
C LEU A 156 -8.63 22.72 -4.06
N ASP A 157 -7.96 23.46 -4.95
CA ASP A 157 -7.42 24.79 -4.69
C ASP A 157 -8.50 25.90 -4.72
N SER A 158 -9.72 25.57 -5.15
CA SER A 158 -10.86 26.49 -5.11
C SER A 158 -11.58 26.49 -3.75
N SER A 159 -11.32 25.49 -2.89
CA SER A 159 -11.97 25.34 -1.60
C SER A 159 -11.20 26.01 -0.47
N GLY A 160 -11.80 27.04 0.14
CA GLY A 160 -11.23 27.72 1.31
C GLY A 160 -11.09 26.80 2.53
N VAL A 161 -11.98 25.81 2.70
CA VAL A 161 -11.96 24.86 3.83
C VAL A 161 -10.81 23.88 3.67
N ILE A 162 -10.63 23.31 2.47
CA ILE A 162 -9.51 22.42 2.17
C ILE A 162 -8.20 23.18 2.31
N ALA A 163 -8.11 24.39 1.74
CA ALA A 163 -6.91 25.23 1.84
C ALA A 163 -6.53 25.54 3.31
N TRP A 164 -7.52 25.86 4.14
CA TRP A 164 -7.29 26.10 5.57
C TRP A 164 -6.70 24.87 6.28
N HIS A 165 -7.31 23.69 6.11
CA HIS A 165 -6.78 22.46 6.71
C HIS A 165 -5.39 22.10 6.18
N ARG A 166 -5.14 22.26 4.88
CA ARG A 166 -3.80 22.03 4.29
C ARG A 166 -2.76 22.92 4.94
N GLY A 167 -3.07 24.19 5.21
CA GLY A 167 -2.18 25.11 5.91
C GLY A 167 -1.87 24.67 7.35
N GLU A 168 -2.88 24.26 8.12
CA GLU A 168 -2.66 23.74 9.48
C GLU A 168 -1.81 22.47 9.50
N ILE A 169 -2.05 21.55 8.55
CA ILE A 169 -1.30 20.31 8.44
C ILE A 169 0.16 20.59 8.01
N GLU A 170 0.36 21.50 7.05
CA GLU A 170 1.70 21.90 6.61
C GLU A 170 2.51 22.51 7.76
N ALA A 171 1.90 23.37 8.58
CA ALA A 171 2.53 23.92 9.78
C ALA A 171 2.90 22.81 10.79
N ALA A 172 1.98 21.91 11.10
CA ALA A 172 2.23 20.79 12.02
C ALA A 172 3.34 19.86 11.53
N LEU A 173 3.39 19.60 10.22
CA LEU A 173 4.46 18.81 9.60
C LEU A 173 5.81 19.54 9.64
N ALA A 174 5.83 20.86 9.39
CA ALA A 174 7.05 21.66 9.43
C ALA A 174 7.70 21.69 10.83
N ASP A 175 6.88 21.65 11.88
CA ASP A 175 7.34 21.62 13.28
C ASP A 175 7.69 20.20 13.78
N SER A 176 7.50 19.17 12.95
CA SER A 176 7.72 17.77 13.33
C SER A 176 9.10 17.25 12.94
N ALA A 177 9.73 16.53 13.86
CA ALA A 177 11.03 15.90 13.68
C ALA A 177 10.96 14.56 12.92
N ALA A 178 9.78 13.92 12.89
CA ALA A 178 9.51 12.71 12.14
C ALA A 178 8.01 12.56 11.84
N LEU A 179 7.68 11.67 10.90
CA LEU A 179 6.31 11.30 10.55
C LEU A 179 6.06 9.81 10.76
N VAL A 180 4.91 9.49 11.35
CA VAL A 180 4.44 8.11 11.58
C VAL A 180 3.15 7.87 10.81
N LEU A 181 3.13 6.89 9.89
CA LEU A 181 1.91 6.42 9.20
C LEU A 181 1.49 5.05 9.73
N THR A 182 0.35 5.00 10.38
CA THR A 182 -0.12 3.77 11.04
C THR A 182 -0.90 2.85 10.08
N GLY A 183 -1.35 1.71 10.60
CA GLY A 183 -2.24 0.79 9.91
C GLY A 183 -3.69 1.29 9.74
N GLY A 184 -4.60 0.35 9.48
CA GLY A 184 -6.03 0.63 9.26
C GLY A 184 -6.48 0.35 7.82
N HIS A 185 -7.56 0.98 7.40
CA HIS A 185 -8.12 0.91 6.05
C HIS A 185 -7.31 1.78 5.07
N VAL A 186 -6.58 1.14 4.15
CA VAL A 186 -5.66 1.84 3.24
C VAL A 186 -6.39 2.74 2.25
N GLY A 187 -7.62 2.40 1.84
CA GLY A 187 -8.40 3.24 0.95
C GLY A 187 -8.78 4.58 1.57
N THR A 188 -9.16 4.56 2.85
CA THR A 188 -9.50 5.77 3.61
C THR A 188 -8.25 6.62 3.85
N LEU A 189 -7.14 5.97 4.24
CA LEU A 189 -5.85 6.62 4.38
C LEU A 189 -5.43 7.35 3.10
N LEU A 190 -5.45 6.68 1.94
CA LEU A 190 -5.05 7.27 0.67
C LEU A 190 -5.94 8.45 0.25
N ARG A 191 -7.27 8.33 0.41
CA ARG A 191 -8.19 9.43 0.13
C ARG A 191 -7.87 10.67 0.97
N ALA A 192 -7.65 10.49 2.27
CA ALA A 192 -7.29 11.58 3.18
C ALA A 192 -5.93 12.20 2.82
N LEU A 193 -4.91 11.38 2.55
CA LEU A 193 -3.58 11.85 2.12
C LEU A 193 -3.65 12.69 0.83
N ARG A 194 -4.48 12.28 -0.14
CA ARG A 194 -4.70 12.99 -1.40
C ARG A 194 -5.47 14.30 -1.22
N LEU A 195 -6.57 14.26 -0.47
CA LEU A 195 -7.40 15.45 -0.19
C LEU A 195 -6.56 16.58 0.41
N PHE A 196 -5.74 16.26 1.41
CA PHE A 196 -4.86 17.23 2.06
C PHE A 196 -3.48 17.39 1.41
N ALA A 197 -3.27 16.79 0.23
CA ALA A 197 -2.03 16.89 -0.54
C ALA A 197 -0.76 16.73 0.33
N ILE A 198 -0.72 15.69 1.15
CA ILE A 198 0.37 15.49 2.12
C ILE A 198 1.70 15.32 1.38
N ARG A 199 2.62 16.27 1.59
CA ARG A 199 3.98 16.26 1.06
C ARG A 199 4.95 15.91 2.18
N ILE A 200 5.74 14.87 1.97
CA ILE A 200 6.73 14.42 2.95
C ILE A 200 8.13 14.77 2.43
N PRO A 201 8.86 15.71 3.06
CA PRO A 201 10.22 16.03 2.66
C PRO A 201 11.14 14.79 2.67
N ASP A 202 12.09 14.72 1.75
CA ASP A 202 13.07 13.61 1.71
C ASP A 202 13.97 13.57 2.96
N SER A 203 14.19 14.73 3.58
CA SER A 203 14.93 14.88 4.84
C SER A 203 14.16 14.39 6.06
N MET A 204 12.83 14.40 6.02
CA MET A 204 11.99 14.01 7.16
C MET A 204 12.02 12.48 7.34
N PRO A 205 12.47 11.96 8.49
CA PRO A 205 12.39 10.54 8.78
C PRO A 205 10.93 10.05 8.86
N VAL A 206 10.67 8.88 8.28
CA VAL A 206 9.32 8.29 8.26
C VAL A 206 9.33 6.89 8.83
N ILE A 207 8.36 6.58 9.70
CA ILE A 207 8.06 5.23 10.14
C ILE A 207 6.66 4.88 9.64
N ALA A 208 6.48 3.70 9.06
CA ALA A 208 5.16 3.27 8.62
C ALA A 208 4.94 1.76 8.78
N TRP A 209 3.70 1.36 9.03
CA TRP A 209 3.33 -0.06 9.11
C TRP A 209 1.97 -0.33 8.48
N SER A 210 1.73 -1.59 8.11
CA SER A 210 0.45 -2.04 7.55
C SER A 210 0.00 -1.14 6.38
N ALA A 211 -1.19 -0.52 6.46
CA ALA A 211 -1.69 0.39 5.44
C ALA A 211 -0.76 1.60 5.18
N GLY A 212 -0.14 2.16 6.22
CA GLY A 212 0.85 3.23 6.08
C GLY A 212 2.05 2.79 5.25
N ALA A 213 2.58 1.58 5.48
CA ALA A 213 3.69 1.05 4.70
C ALA A 213 3.29 0.87 3.22
N MET A 214 2.08 0.37 2.96
CA MET A 214 1.54 0.26 1.61
C MET A 214 1.41 1.64 0.95
N ALA A 215 0.84 2.62 1.67
CA ALA A 215 0.63 3.97 1.17
C ALA A 215 1.93 4.72 0.83
N LEU A 216 3.08 4.37 1.43
CA LEU A 216 4.37 4.95 1.07
C LEU A 216 4.95 4.42 -0.24
N THR A 217 4.49 3.27 -0.73
CA THR A 217 5.00 2.66 -1.98
C THR A 217 4.40 3.31 -3.23
N GLU A 218 4.90 2.94 -4.41
CA GLU A 218 4.33 3.40 -5.69
C GLU A 218 2.98 2.75 -5.99
N ARG A 219 2.75 1.51 -5.52
CA ARG A 219 1.58 0.69 -5.85
C ARG A 219 1.04 0.00 -4.60
N VAL A 220 -0.25 0.21 -4.32
CA VAL A 220 -0.97 -0.44 -3.23
C VAL A 220 -1.67 -1.67 -3.79
N VAL A 221 -1.30 -2.84 -3.25
CA VAL A 221 -1.89 -4.13 -3.63
C VAL A 221 -2.65 -4.71 -2.45
N LEU A 222 -3.94 -4.99 -2.61
CA LEU A 222 -4.76 -5.67 -1.62
C LEU A 222 -4.67 -7.18 -1.83
N PHE A 223 -4.56 -7.93 -0.74
CA PHE A 223 -4.42 -9.38 -0.80
C PHE A 223 -4.97 -9.99 0.49
N HIS A 224 -5.77 -11.05 0.37
CA HIS A 224 -6.15 -11.86 1.51
C HIS A 224 -6.65 -13.25 1.06
N GLU A 225 -5.80 -14.26 1.21
CA GLU A 225 -6.12 -15.64 0.78
C GLU A 225 -6.84 -16.48 1.83
N PHE A 226 -7.00 -15.94 3.04
CA PHE A 226 -7.70 -16.57 4.16
C PHE A 226 -8.94 -15.77 4.58
N GLY A 227 -9.49 -14.97 3.67
CA GLY A 227 -10.68 -14.16 3.93
C GLY A 227 -11.92 -15.03 4.17
N PRO A 228 -13.01 -14.46 4.74
CA PRO A 228 -14.26 -15.19 4.97
C PRO A 228 -14.87 -15.79 3.69
N GLU A 229 -14.63 -15.15 2.55
CA GLU A 229 -15.12 -15.59 1.23
C GLU A 229 -14.14 -16.56 0.52
N GLY A 230 -13.08 -16.99 1.22
CA GLY A 230 -12.02 -17.84 0.68
C GLY A 230 -10.86 -17.03 0.09
N ALA A 231 -10.08 -17.68 -0.78
CA ALA A 231 -8.93 -17.05 -1.39
C ALA A 231 -9.35 -16.07 -2.48
N THR A 232 -9.05 -14.78 -2.28
CA THR A 232 -9.24 -13.75 -3.31
C THR A 232 -7.94 -13.48 -4.04
N GLU A 233 -8.03 -13.13 -5.32
CA GLU A 233 -6.86 -12.71 -6.09
C GLU A 233 -6.34 -11.35 -5.60
N ALA A 234 -5.02 -11.15 -5.68
CA ALA A 234 -4.43 -9.88 -5.30
C ALA A 234 -4.89 -8.76 -6.23
N GLU A 235 -5.31 -7.62 -5.69
CA GLU A 235 -5.89 -6.50 -6.44
C GLU A 235 -4.94 -5.32 -6.41
N VAL A 236 -4.63 -4.74 -7.58
CA VAL A 236 -4.04 -3.40 -7.63
C VAL A 236 -5.13 -2.41 -7.26
N TYR A 237 -5.02 -1.77 -6.10
CA TYR A 237 -6.06 -0.89 -5.58
C TYR A 237 -5.88 0.56 -6.03
N ASP A 238 -4.68 1.11 -5.84
CA ASP A 238 -4.35 2.48 -6.26
C ASP A 238 -2.82 2.67 -6.23
N ARG A 239 -2.37 3.88 -6.59
CA ARG A 239 -1.01 4.37 -6.38
C ARG A 239 -0.88 4.89 -4.94
N GLY A 240 0.27 4.66 -4.32
CA GLY A 240 0.63 5.32 -3.07
C GLY A 240 1.33 6.65 -3.31
N LEU A 241 2.07 7.13 -2.31
CA LEU A 241 2.85 8.36 -2.34
C LEU A 241 4.16 8.22 -3.12
N GLY A 242 4.62 7.00 -3.42
CA GLY A 242 5.85 6.77 -4.19
C GLY A 242 7.14 7.19 -3.49
N ARG A 243 7.12 7.33 -2.15
CA ARG A 243 8.32 7.59 -1.35
C ARG A 243 9.26 6.38 -1.38
N VAL A 244 8.70 5.18 -1.32
CA VAL A 244 9.44 3.91 -1.43
C VAL A 244 9.19 3.33 -2.82
N LYS A 245 10.25 3.27 -3.63
CA LYS A 245 10.18 2.84 -5.03
C LYS A 245 10.55 1.38 -5.20
N GLY A 246 10.01 0.73 -6.23
CA GLY A 246 10.35 -0.66 -6.56
C GLY A 246 9.95 -1.67 -5.46
N VAL A 247 8.94 -1.34 -4.65
CA VAL A 247 8.45 -2.20 -3.57
C VAL A 247 6.93 -2.33 -3.65
N VAL A 248 6.44 -3.56 -3.52
CA VAL A 248 5.06 -3.87 -3.14
C VAL A 248 5.07 -4.38 -1.70
N ALA A 249 4.54 -3.58 -0.77
CA ALA A 249 4.54 -3.91 0.64
C ALA A 249 3.44 -4.93 0.97
N LEU A 250 3.80 -6.06 1.57
CA LEU A 250 2.91 -7.15 1.96
C LEU A 250 2.86 -7.30 3.49
N PRO A 251 2.10 -6.43 4.20
CA PRO A 251 1.95 -6.54 5.64
C PRO A 251 1.14 -7.78 6.06
N HIS A 252 1.52 -8.39 7.18
CA HIS A 252 0.93 -9.64 7.68
C HIS A 252 1.01 -10.80 6.68
N ALA A 253 2.06 -10.87 5.86
CA ALA A 253 2.17 -11.85 4.77
C ALA A 253 1.87 -13.29 5.22
N ARG A 254 2.47 -13.76 6.32
CA ARG A 254 2.24 -15.12 6.88
C ARG A 254 0.80 -15.42 7.26
N ARG A 255 -0.01 -14.39 7.55
CA ARG A 255 -1.41 -14.52 7.95
C ARG A 255 -2.39 -14.25 6.82
N ARG A 256 -1.91 -13.77 5.67
CA ARG A 256 -2.75 -13.32 4.55
C ARG A 256 -2.43 -13.99 3.23
N LEU A 257 -1.27 -14.64 3.10
CA LEU A 257 -0.81 -15.35 1.92
C LEU A 257 -0.53 -16.82 2.26
N ARG A 258 -0.88 -17.71 1.35
CA ARG A 258 -0.53 -19.13 1.36
C ARG A 258 0.90 -19.30 0.86
N LEU A 259 1.85 -18.93 1.72
CA LEU A 259 3.29 -18.96 1.40
C LEU A 259 3.83 -20.38 1.12
N ASP A 260 3.04 -21.42 1.40
CA ASP A 260 3.30 -22.82 1.05
C ASP A 260 2.88 -23.16 -0.40
N ASP A 261 1.96 -22.40 -0.98
CA ASP A 261 1.55 -22.53 -2.38
C ASP A 261 2.53 -21.78 -3.29
N LYS A 262 3.59 -22.49 -3.68
CA LYS A 262 4.66 -21.94 -4.54
C LYS A 262 4.15 -21.45 -5.89
N ASP A 263 3.12 -22.07 -6.46
CA ASP A 263 2.60 -21.65 -7.76
C ASP A 263 1.91 -20.29 -7.66
N ARG A 264 1.01 -20.14 -6.67
CA ARG A 264 0.35 -18.85 -6.43
C ARG A 264 1.35 -17.76 -6.08
N CYS A 265 2.33 -18.10 -5.23
CA CYS A 265 3.41 -17.19 -4.89
C CYS A 265 4.27 -16.79 -6.10
N ALA A 266 4.59 -17.74 -6.99
CA ALA A 266 5.35 -17.45 -8.21
C ALA A 266 4.57 -16.55 -9.15
N VAL A 267 3.26 -16.77 -9.31
CA VAL A 267 2.38 -15.89 -10.10
C VAL A 267 2.36 -14.46 -9.52
N MET A 268 2.21 -14.32 -8.20
CA MET A 268 2.24 -13.02 -7.52
C MET A 268 3.58 -12.28 -7.75
N ALA A 269 4.71 -12.95 -7.51
CA ALA A 269 6.02 -12.35 -7.68
C ALA A 269 6.31 -12.01 -9.15
N ARG A 270 5.94 -12.91 -10.08
CA ARG A 270 6.09 -12.67 -11.52
C ARG A 270 5.24 -11.51 -11.97
N ARG A 271 3.97 -11.41 -11.56
CA ARG A 271 3.08 -10.28 -11.92
C ARG A 271 3.71 -8.91 -11.63
N PHE A 272 4.47 -8.79 -10.54
CA PHE A 272 5.10 -7.54 -10.09
C PHE A 272 6.61 -7.52 -10.28
N THR A 273 7.17 -8.09 -11.35
CA THR A 273 8.63 -8.15 -11.60
C THR A 273 9.33 -6.78 -11.69
N ASP A 274 8.58 -5.69 -11.86
CA ASP A 274 9.09 -4.32 -11.78
C ASP A 274 9.39 -3.85 -10.35
N ALA A 275 9.02 -4.65 -9.34
CA ALA A 275 9.17 -4.35 -7.93
C ALA A 275 9.49 -5.61 -7.10
N HIS A 276 9.94 -5.41 -5.87
CA HIS A 276 10.06 -6.49 -4.89
C HIS A 276 8.77 -6.61 -4.08
N CYS A 277 8.18 -7.80 -4.06
CA CYS A 277 7.09 -8.17 -3.15
C CYS A 277 7.69 -8.41 -1.74
N VAL A 278 7.65 -7.41 -0.87
CA VAL A 278 8.34 -7.42 0.43
C VAL A 278 7.39 -7.86 1.55
N LEU A 279 7.79 -8.88 2.30
CA LEU A 279 7.00 -9.43 3.40
C LEU A 279 7.27 -8.65 4.69
N LEU A 280 6.23 -8.03 5.25
CA LEU A 280 6.29 -7.28 6.50
C LEU A 280 5.46 -8.03 7.56
N ASP A 281 6.06 -9.04 8.18
CA ASP A 281 5.43 -9.87 9.22
C ASP A 281 5.63 -9.29 10.63
N ASP A 282 4.99 -9.88 11.65
CA ASP A 282 5.13 -9.45 13.05
C ASP A 282 6.62 -9.38 13.46
N GLY A 283 7.01 -8.25 14.08
CA GLY A 283 8.40 -8.01 14.50
C GLY A 283 9.34 -7.53 13.41
N THR A 284 8.94 -7.51 12.12
CA THR A 284 9.77 -6.93 11.05
C THR A 284 10.01 -5.44 11.28
N ALA A 285 11.26 -5.00 11.15
CA ALA A 285 11.65 -3.60 11.05
C ALA A 285 12.67 -3.46 9.91
N LEU A 286 12.26 -2.78 8.85
CA LEU A 286 13.00 -2.68 7.60
C LEU A 286 13.36 -1.21 7.35
N GLU A 287 14.57 -0.82 7.74
CA GLU A 287 15.11 0.50 7.40
C GLU A 287 15.70 0.46 5.98
N LEU A 288 15.20 1.33 5.11
CA LEU A 288 15.71 1.44 3.74
C LEU A 288 17.15 1.97 3.75
N THR A 289 17.93 1.58 2.75
CA THR A 289 19.28 2.08 2.56
C THR A 289 19.27 3.59 2.24
N PRO A 290 20.39 4.32 2.40
CA PRO A 290 20.42 5.77 2.15
C PRO A 290 19.97 6.21 0.76
N ASP A 291 20.16 5.35 -0.25
CA ASP A 291 19.73 5.49 -1.65
C ASP A 291 18.28 5.04 -1.89
N GLY A 292 17.56 4.61 -0.85
CA GLY A 292 16.15 4.21 -0.90
C GLY A 292 15.90 2.76 -1.32
N GLY A 293 16.96 1.94 -1.39
CA GLY A 293 16.88 0.52 -1.69
C GLY A 293 16.51 -0.34 -0.48
N LEU A 294 16.27 -1.63 -0.75
CA LEU A 294 16.02 -2.63 0.29
C LEU A 294 17.33 -3.07 0.97
N PRO A 295 17.37 -3.15 2.30
CA PRO A 295 18.56 -3.63 3.01
C PRO A 295 18.78 -5.14 2.83
N LYS A 296 19.98 -5.60 3.15
CA LYS A 296 20.28 -7.05 3.26
C LYS A 296 19.39 -7.68 4.34
N GLY A 297 18.96 -8.92 4.10
CA GLY A 297 18.05 -9.65 4.98
C GLY A 297 16.57 -9.30 4.76
N ALA A 298 16.23 -8.36 3.86
CA ALA A 298 14.85 -8.10 3.51
C ALA A 298 14.19 -9.35 2.92
N ARG A 299 13.06 -9.77 3.51
CA ARG A 299 12.31 -10.95 3.05
C ARG A 299 11.44 -10.59 1.86
N ILE A 300 11.67 -11.23 0.72
CA ILE A 300 10.97 -11.00 -0.53
C ILE A 300 10.35 -12.28 -1.09
N LEU A 301 9.26 -12.15 -1.83
CA LEU A 301 8.69 -13.25 -2.62
C LEU A 301 9.45 -13.36 -3.95
N GLY A 302 10.04 -14.52 -4.21
CA GLY A 302 10.78 -14.80 -5.44
C GLY A 302 9.88 -15.26 -6.58
N VAL A 303 10.36 -15.13 -7.81
CA VAL A 303 9.67 -15.59 -9.04
C VAL A 303 9.54 -17.12 -9.15
N ASP A 304 10.23 -17.84 -8.26
CA ASP A 304 10.11 -19.28 -8.02
C ASP A 304 9.03 -19.63 -6.97
N GLY A 305 8.38 -18.60 -6.41
CA GLY A 305 7.35 -18.74 -5.38
C GLY A 305 7.88 -18.99 -3.98
N ALA A 306 9.19 -19.01 -3.77
CA ALA A 306 9.78 -19.14 -2.44
C ALA A 306 10.01 -17.76 -1.79
N VAL A 307 10.13 -17.75 -0.46
CA VAL A 307 10.57 -16.56 0.27
C VAL A 307 12.09 -16.56 0.34
N HIS A 308 12.71 -15.48 -0.13
CA HIS A 308 14.15 -15.27 -0.10
C HIS A 308 14.53 -14.12 0.83
N GLU A 309 15.77 -14.12 1.29
CA GLU A 309 16.38 -12.97 1.95
C GLU A 309 17.35 -12.28 1.01
N LEU A 310 17.14 -10.98 0.79
CA LEU A 310 17.99 -10.17 -0.08
C LEU A 310 19.44 -10.18 0.40
N GLY A 311 20.37 -10.55 -0.48
CA GLY A 311 21.79 -10.57 -0.16
C GLY A 311 22.26 -11.75 0.70
N ALA A 312 21.41 -12.75 0.97
CA ALA A 312 21.87 -14.05 1.42
C ALA A 312 22.55 -14.76 0.24
N THR A 313 23.84 -15.05 0.36
CA THR A 313 24.52 -15.97 -0.57
C THR A 313 23.98 -17.38 -0.34
N ALA A 314 23.53 -18.02 -1.43
CA ALA A 314 23.11 -19.43 -1.45
C ALA A 314 24.22 -20.38 -0.98
#